data_AF-A0A966ASU9-F1
#
_entry.id   AF-A0A966ASU9-F1
#
_cell.length_a   1.000
_cell.length_b   1.000
_cell.length_c   1.000
_cell.angle_alpha   90.00
_cell.angle_beta   90.00
_cell.angle_gamma   90.00
#
_symmetry.space_group_name_H-M   'P 1'
#
loop_
_entity.id
_entity.type
_entity.pdbx_description
1 polymer ?
#
loop_
_entity_poly.entity_id
_entity_poly.type
_entity_poly.pdbx_seq_one_letter_code
_entity_poly.pdbx_strand_id
1 'polypeptide(L)' 'MSRLVSTSALLIIASLASGPLFAAQPLVDGDWIEGNLGKPDVVVLDIRNKIDKGSREVYEKAHIPGAIYSNYLEDSWR' A
#
# COMPACT_ATOMS: atom_id res chain seq x y z
N MET A 1 30.72 -40.29 0.42
CA MET A 1 29.29 -40.30 0.00
C MET A 1 28.35 -39.52 0.94
N SER A 2 28.77 -39.08 2.14
CA SER A 2 27.91 -38.32 3.08
C SER A 2 27.83 -36.80 2.84
N ARG A 3 28.81 -36.18 2.16
CA ARG A 3 28.81 -34.73 1.91
C ARG A 3 27.89 -34.29 0.76
N LEU A 4 27.74 -35.11 -0.29
CA LEU A 4 26.82 -34.83 -1.40
C LEU A 4 25.35 -34.85 -0.97
N VAL A 5 24.98 -35.73 -0.05
CA VAL A 5 23.60 -35.83 0.47
C VAL A 5 23.23 -34.58 1.30
N SER A 6 24.21 -34.01 2.00
CA SER A 6 24.02 -32.85 2.87
C SER A 6 23.80 -31.54 2.08
N THR A 7 24.50 -31.34 0.96
CA THR A 7 24.26 -30.19 0.07
C THR A 7 22.93 -30.25 -0.67
N SER A 8 22.51 -31.44 -1.11
CA SER A 8 21.23 -31.61 -1.81
C SER A 8 20.03 -31.38 -0.89
N ALA A 9 20.13 -31.76 0.38
CA ALA A 9 19.07 -31.52 1.37
C ALA A 9 18.86 -30.02 1.65
N LEU A 10 19.93 -29.21 1.66
CA LEU A 10 19.84 -27.76 1.89
C LEU A 10 19.12 -27.02 0.74
N LEU A 11 19.37 -27.43 -0.50
CA LEU A 11 18.74 -26.85 -1.70
C LEU A 11 17.23 -27.12 -1.79
N ILE A 12 16.78 -28.29 -1.30
CA ILE A 12 15.36 -28.66 -1.28
C ILE A 12 14.59 -27.86 -0.23
N ILE A 13 15.20 -27.55 0.92
CA ILE A 13 14.58 -26.71 1.96
C ILE A 13 14.44 -25.26 1.49
N ALA A 14 15.44 -24.74 0.76
CA ALA A 14 15.39 -23.38 0.23
C ALA A 14 14.30 -23.18 -0.84
N SER A 15 13.95 -24.22 -1.60
CA SER A 15 12.93 -24.13 -2.66
C SER A 15 11.49 -24.20 -2.14
N LEU A 16 11.27 -24.69 -0.91
CA LEU A 16 9.97 -24.68 -0.24
C LEU A 16 9.64 -23.33 0.44
N ALA A 17 10.62 -22.44 0.57
CA ALA A 17 10.44 -21.11 1.17
C ALA A 17 9.91 -20.06 0.19
N SER A 18 9.76 -20.40 -1.09
CA SER A 18 9.22 -19.51 -2.12
C SER A 18 7.69 -19.48 -2.05
N GLY A 19 7.15 -18.81 -1.04
CA GLY A 19 5.74 -18.40 -1.02
C GLY A 19 5.45 -17.41 -2.17
N PRO A 20 4.20 -17.30 -2.63
CA PRO A 20 3.83 -16.29 -3.61
C PRO A 20 4.24 -14.91 -3.10
N LEU A 21 5.06 -14.22 -3.89
CA LEU A 21 5.29 -12.79 -3.70
C LEU A 21 3.99 -12.08 -4.10
N PHE A 22 3.06 -11.97 -3.14
CA PHE A 22 1.86 -11.18 -3.37
C PHE A 22 2.30 -9.74 -3.60
N ALA A 23 2.25 -9.31 -4.85
CA ALA A 23 2.29 -7.90 -5.17
C ALA A 23 1.16 -7.22 -4.37
N ALA A 24 1.45 -6.08 -3.74
CA ALA A 24 0.42 -5.28 -3.09
C ALA A 24 -0.72 -5.07 -4.08
N GLN A 25 -1.94 -5.44 -3.69
CA GLN A 25 -3.09 -5.19 -4.55
C GLN A 25 -3.27 -3.66 -4.66
N PRO A 26 -3.52 -3.13 -5.86
CA PRO A 26 -3.60 -1.67 -6.08
C PRO A 26 -4.83 -1.04 -5.42
N LEU A 27 -5.73 -1.86 -4.87
CA LEU A 27 -6.96 -1.44 -4.20
C LEU A 27 -7.05 -2.12 -2.84
N VAL A 28 -7.53 -1.37 -1.87
CA VAL A 28 -7.82 -1.80 -0.51
C VAL A 28 -9.25 -1.39 -0.16
N ASP A 29 -9.87 -2.07 0.79
CA ASP A 29 -11.19 -1.72 1.31
C ASP A 29 -11.11 -0.77 2.52
N GLY A 30 -12.27 -0.43 3.07
CA GLY A 30 -12.38 0.47 4.23
C GLY A 30 -11.76 -0.10 5.50
N ASP A 31 -11.98 -1.40 5.76
CA ASP A 31 -11.47 -2.09 6.95
C ASP A 31 -9.94 -2.09 6.96
N TRP A 32 -9.31 -2.27 5.79
CA TRP A 32 -7.88 -2.13 5.66
C TRP A 32 -7.42 -0.72 6.00
N ILE A 33 -8.08 0.33 5.49
CA ILE A 33 -7.69 1.72 5.80
C ILE A 33 -7.77 1.94 7.31
N GLU A 34 -8.89 1.59 7.95
CA GLU A 34 -9.09 1.75 9.40
C GLU A 34 -7.96 1.09 10.22
N GLY A 35 -7.57 -0.14 9.87
CA GLY A 35 -6.49 -0.86 10.55
C GLY A 35 -5.07 -0.40 10.22
N ASN A 36 -4.91 0.53 9.27
CA ASN A 36 -3.60 1.02 8.80
C ASN A 36 -3.40 2.53 8.97
N LEU A 37 -4.40 3.28 9.43
CA LEU A 37 -4.25 4.71 9.71
C LEU A 37 -3.14 4.98 10.73
N GLY A 38 -2.31 5.99 10.44
CA GLY A 38 -1.22 6.44 11.33
C GLY A 38 0.04 5.56 11.33
N LYS A 39 0.10 4.49 10.53
CA LYS A 39 1.34 3.75 10.33
C LYS A 39 2.36 4.61 9.57
N PRO A 40 3.65 4.57 9.95
CA PRO A 40 4.67 5.46 9.39
C PRO A 40 4.91 5.27 7.88
N ASP A 41 4.53 4.12 7.34
CA ASP A 41 4.66 3.73 5.94
C ASP A 41 3.36 3.87 5.13
N VAL A 42 2.30 4.42 5.73
CA VAL A 42 0.99 4.61 5.09
C VAL A 42 0.62 6.09 5.06
N VAL A 43 0.47 6.64 3.85
CA VAL A 43 -0.01 7.99 3.61
C VAL A 43 -1.32 7.92 2.84
N VAL A 44 -2.37 8.54 3.39
CA VAL A 44 -3.66 8.68 2.72
C VAL A 44 -3.67 10.03 2.00
N LEU A 45 -3.88 10.02 0.69
CA LEU A 45 -3.95 11.24 -0.14
C LEU A 45 -5.38 11.42 -0.65
N ASP A 46 -6.03 12.52 -0.28
CA ASP A 46 -7.31 12.93 -0.87
C ASP A 46 -7.03 13.75 -2.13
N ILE A 47 -7.31 13.13 -3.29
CA ILE A 47 -7.07 13.69 -4.62
C ILE A 47 -8.33 14.27 -5.28
N ARG A 48 -9.43 14.38 -4.51
CA ARG A 48 -10.70 14.90 -5.03
C ARG A 48 -10.52 16.34 -5.52
N ASN A 49 -11.13 16.64 -6.66
CA ASN A 49 -10.96 17.90 -7.37
C ASN A 49 -12.24 18.27 -8.14
N LYS A 50 -12.24 19.39 -8.86
CA LYS A 50 -13.47 19.89 -9.50
C LYS A 50 -14.17 18.88 -10.44
N ILE A 51 -13.45 17.90 -11.01
CA ILE A 51 -14.03 16.86 -11.87
C ILE A 51 -15.00 15.97 -11.10
N ASP A 52 -14.70 15.65 -9.83
CA ASP A 52 -15.52 14.80 -8.96
C ASP A 52 -16.31 15.59 -7.92
N LYS A 53 -16.48 16.90 -8.14
CA LYS A 53 -17.09 17.86 -7.20
C LYS A 53 -16.32 17.99 -5.88
N GLY A 54 -15.06 17.57 -5.85
CA GLY A 54 -14.13 17.83 -4.75
C GLY A 54 -13.47 19.19 -4.80
N SER A 55 -13.00 19.62 -3.64
CA SER A 55 -12.18 20.83 -3.44
C SER A 55 -11.53 20.78 -2.06
N ARG A 56 -10.65 21.75 -1.75
CA ARG A 56 -10.12 21.91 -0.39
C ARG A 56 -11.24 22.09 0.64
N GLU A 57 -12.28 22.86 0.31
CA GLU A 57 -13.42 23.08 1.20
C GLU A 57 -14.24 21.80 1.43
N VAL A 58 -14.36 20.92 0.41
CA VAL A 58 -15.02 19.62 0.57
C VAL A 58 -14.21 18.69 1.47
N TYR A 59 -12.89 18.67 1.28
CA TYR A 59 -11.96 17.97 2.16
C TYR A 59 -12.09 18.46 3.61
N GLU A 60 -12.08 19.77 3.84
CA GLU A 60 -12.17 20.35 5.20
C GLU A 60 -13.51 20.05 5.89
N LYS A 61 -14.61 19.91 5.13
CA LYS A 61 -15.90 19.48 5.68
C LYS A 61 -15.89 18.03 6.14
N ALA A 62 -15.26 17.13 5.37
CA ALA A 62 -15.10 15.73 5.71
C ALA A 62 -14.01 15.05 4.86
N HIS A 63 -13.10 14.38 5.55
CA HIS A 63 -12.05 13.54 4.97
C HIS A 63 -11.70 12.39 5.93
N ILE A 64 -10.96 11.39 5.42
CA ILE A 64 -10.41 10.30 6.24
C ILE A 64 -9.40 10.89 7.24
N PRO A 65 -9.43 10.53 8.54
CA PRO A 65 -8.50 11.07 9.53
C PRO A 65 -7.03 10.93 9.10
N GLY A 66 -6.28 12.02 9.16
CA GLY A 66 -4.85 12.03 8.80
C GLY A 66 -4.55 12.02 7.30
N ALA A 67 -5.58 12.03 6.43
CA ALA A 67 -5.36 12.22 5.00
C ALA A 67 -4.73 13.59 4.71
N ILE A 68 -4.02 13.70 3.59
CA ILE A 68 -3.46 14.95 3.08
C ILE A 68 -4.28 15.36 1.87
N TYR A 69 -4.69 16.62 1.82
CA TYR A 69 -5.31 17.17 0.61
C TYR A 69 -4.26 17.46 -0.46
N SER A 70 -4.54 17.03 -1.69
CA SER A 70 -3.76 17.39 -2.86
C SER A 70 -4.67 17.52 -4.08
N ASN A 71 -4.71 18.67 -4.71
CA ASN A 71 -5.43 18.84 -5.96
C ASN A 71 -4.66 18.18 -7.11
N TYR A 72 -5.10 16.98 -7.53
CA TYR A 72 -4.47 16.25 -8.62
C TYR A 72 -4.29 17.10 -9.90
N LEU A 73 -5.17 18.06 -10.18
CA LEU A 73 -5.09 18.86 -11.40
C LEU A 73 -4.03 19.98 -11.33
N GLU A 74 -3.68 20.43 -10.14
CA GLU A 74 -2.93 21.68 -9.92
C GLU A 74 -1.61 21.46 -9.16
N ASP A 75 -1.58 20.52 -8.22
CA ASP A 75 -0.42 20.25 -7.39
C ASP A 75 0.60 19.41 -8.18
N SER A 76 1.79 19.97 -8.42
CA SER A 76 2.78 19.52 -9.41
C SER A 76 3.69 18.36 -8.96
N TRP A 77 3.20 17.44 -8.12
CA TRP A 77 3.99 16.30 -7.61
C TRP A 77 4.00 15.07 -8.53
N ARG A 78 3.28 15.15 -9.66
CA ARG A 78 3.20 14.13 -10.71
C ARG A 78 4.06 14.49 -11.92
#